data_AF-A0A245ZFB8-F1
#
_entry.id   AF-A0A245ZFB8-F1
#
_cell.length_a   1.000
_cell.length_b   1.000
_cell.length_c   1.000
_cell.angle_alpha   90.00
_cell.angle_beta   90.00
_cell.angle_gamma   90.00
#
_symmetry.space_group_name_H-M   'P 1'
#
loop_
_entity.id
_entity.type
_entity.pdbx_description
1 polymer ?
#
loop_
_entity_poly.entity_id
_entity_poly.type
_entity_poly.pdbx_seq_one_letter_code
_entity_poly.pdbx_strand_id
1 'polypeptide(L)'
;MHRNAWLIAAAAVLFFPAVARCEVARQQEADGYTRYELLAPRDHKFRIYYEVTAATPDAVAFYNPIRDGSIASDEEVFDRATGKPLHFAEVDGTVAAAGGVAGAKPGSRYIKVDLARPVPRDGGGGRIQINKTYEDAASYHEDADGIVFERSLGIKRNSVVLPAGYVLVACNYPSQIIRQQDGRIAISFWNVTPAQAPLILKARRASVTRSASSVAVDERAHQSRNIVYYLDTPESHRFALTHDYTETRVGAATYVNIVRAGSIVSDPSARDLDTGLPLSTEVVRGDAVKSVEPNAKDVDASTVAVLFRYPPVKAGESRRLRIAETYTDPERYTLAGDELIWRRTLGRADNAVVLPSGWTVTNSSVPATVTRTADDRVRLDFLNPRTDELDVVLTARRILASVDR
;
A
#
# COMPACT_ATOMS: atom_id res chain seq x y z
N MET A 1 83.71 -3.88 15.01
CA MET A 1 83.58 -3.62 13.56
C MET A 1 82.71 -4.70 12.95
N HIS A 2 81.47 -4.40 12.59
CA HIS A 2 80.72 -5.04 11.49
C HIS A 2 79.43 -4.24 11.27
N ARG A 3 79.33 -3.59 10.10
CA ARG A 3 78.18 -2.82 9.61
C ARG A 3 77.28 -3.79 8.83
N ASN A 4 76.01 -3.92 9.21
CA ASN A 4 75.00 -4.59 8.36
C ASN A 4 74.12 -3.55 7.69
N ALA A 5 74.18 -3.53 6.37
CA ALA A 5 73.39 -2.70 5.47
C ALA A 5 71.99 -3.29 5.31
N TRP A 6 70.96 -2.43 5.35
CA TRP A 6 69.58 -2.79 5.05
C TRP A 6 69.30 -2.49 3.56
N LEU A 7 68.88 -3.51 2.82
CA LEU A 7 68.37 -3.41 1.45
C LEU A 7 66.86 -3.11 1.52
N ILE A 8 66.43 -2.01 0.91
CA ILE A 8 65.01 -1.67 0.73
C ILE A 8 64.55 -2.25 -0.61
N ALA A 9 63.62 -3.21 -0.59
CA ALA A 9 62.94 -3.70 -1.78
C ALA A 9 61.66 -2.88 -2.01
N ALA A 10 61.57 -2.19 -3.14
CA ALA A 10 60.38 -1.46 -3.56
C ALA A 10 59.35 -2.43 -4.17
N ALA A 11 58.17 -2.56 -3.55
CA ALA A 11 57.06 -3.31 -4.10
C ALA A 11 56.26 -2.43 -5.07
N ALA A 12 56.21 -2.83 -6.35
CA ALA A 12 55.35 -2.23 -7.35
C ALA A 12 53.90 -2.68 -7.14
N VAL A 13 53.02 -1.76 -6.75
CA VAL A 13 51.57 -2.01 -6.64
C VAL A 13 50.95 -1.82 -8.02
N LEU A 14 50.51 -2.93 -8.63
CA LEU A 14 49.67 -2.91 -9.84
C LEU A 14 48.22 -2.58 -9.45
N PHE A 15 47.75 -1.42 -9.87
CA PHE A 15 46.34 -1.03 -9.77
C PHE A 15 45.52 -1.76 -10.84
N PHE A 16 44.69 -2.72 -10.42
CA PHE A 16 43.61 -3.24 -11.27
C PHE A 16 42.39 -2.31 -11.11
N PRO A 17 41.79 -1.80 -12.20
CA PRO A 17 40.56 -1.02 -12.11
C PRO A 17 39.44 -1.93 -11.58
N ALA A 18 38.85 -1.53 -10.45
CA ALA A 18 37.68 -2.19 -9.91
C ALA A 18 36.53 -2.07 -10.92
N VAL A 19 36.13 -3.20 -11.50
CA VAL A 19 34.90 -3.29 -12.28
C VAL A 19 33.76 -3.03 -11.30
N ALA A 20 33.12 -1.86 -11.42
CA ALA A 20 31.90 -1.57 -10.68
C ALA A 20 30.87 -2.64 -11.06
N ARG A 21 30.60 -3.58 -10.16
CA ARG A 21 29.47 -4.49 -10.30
C ARG A 21 28.22 -3.62 -10.27
N CYS A 22 27.49 -3.58 -11.38
CA CYS A 22 26.13 -3.07 -11.40
C CYS A 22 25.30 -4.01 -10.50
N GLU A 23 25.13 -3.63 -9.25
CA GLU A 23 24.32 -4.37 -8.30
C GLU A 23 22.85 -4.21 -8.73
N VAL A 24 22.18 -5.31 -9.06
CA VAL A 24 20.78 -5.28 -9.47
C VAL A 24 19.95 -4.76 -8.30
N ALA A 25 19.17 -3.71 -8.52
CA ALA A 25 18.29 -3.17 -7.49
C ALA A 25 17.33 -4.26 -6.99
N ARG A 26 17.23 -4.41 -5.68
CA ARG A 26 16.29 -5.35 -5.06
C ARG A 26 14.86 -5.02 -5.49
N GLN A 27 14.07 -6.05 -5.81
CA GLN A 27 12.65 -5.90 -6.08
C GLN A 27 11.94 -5.37 -4.84
N GLN A 28 11.20 -4.28 -5.03
CA GLN A 28 10.35 -3.62 -4.06
C GLN A 28 8.91 -3.65 -4.57
N GLU A 29 7.99 -3.81 -3.64
CA GLU A 29 6.57 -3.84 -3.93
C GLU A 29 5.79 -3.04 -2.87
N ALA A 30 4.65 -2.52 -3.28
CA ALA A 30 3.73 -1.79 -2.45
C ALA A 30 2.30 -2.18 -2.81
N ASP A 31 1.35 -1.77 -1.96
CA ASP A 31 -0.08 -1.91 -2.24
C ASP A 31 -0.50 -3.35 -2.61
N GLY A 32 0.05 -4.38 -1.96
CA GLY A 32 -0.41 -5.77 -2.12
C GLY A 32 -1.84 -5.98 -1.61
N TYR A 33 -2.71 -6.61 -2.41
CA TYR A 33 -4.04 -7.08 -2.02
C TYR A 33 -4.31 -8.42 -2.71
N THR A 34 -4.83 -9.41 -1.97
CA THR A 34 -5.17 -10.71 -2.55
C THR A 34 -6.61 -11.11 -2.28
N ARG A 35 -7.36 -11.40 -3.34
CA ARG A 35 -8.67 -12.05 -3.23
C ARG A 35 -8.57 -13.51 -3.64
N TYR A 36 -9.09 -14.39 -2.79
CA TYR A 36 -9.24 -15.82 -3.01
C TYR A 36 -10.72 -16.12 -3.23
N GLU A 37 -11.10 -16.63 -4.39
CA GLU A 37 -12.45 -17.16 -4.61
C GLU A 37 -12.41 -18.68 -4.59
N LEU A 38 -12.99 -19.27 -3.56
CA LEU A 38 -13.04 -20.72 -3.40
C LEU A 38 -13.95 -21.32 -4.47
N LEU A 39 -13.43 -22.30 -5.22
CA LEU A 39 -14.19 -23.03 -6.24
C LEU A 39 -14.88 -24.25 -5.59
N ALA A 40 -15.35 -25.19 -6.40
CA ALA A 40 -15.96 -26.41 -5.89
C ALA A 40 -14.97 -27.13 -4.94
N PRO A 41 -15.39 -27.48 -3.71
CA PRO A 41 -14.46 -27.97 -2.69
C PRO A 41 -13.72 -29.26 -3.08
N ARG A 42 -14.43 -30.17 -3.77
CA ARG A 42 -13.89 -31.44 -4.28
C ARG A 42 -12.69 -31.29 -5.22
N ASP A 43 -12.52 -30.11 -5.82
CA ASP A 43 -11.43 -29.86 -6.76
C ASP A 43 -10.21 -29.27 -6.06
N HIS A 44 -10.28 -28.94 -4.76
CA HIS A 44 -9.22 -28.29 -3.99
C HIS A 44 -8.68 -27.01 -4.64
N LYS A 45 -9.54 -26.35 -5.43
CA LYS A 45 -9.18 -25.19 -6.25
C LYS A 45 -9.74 -23.89 -5.71
N PHE A 46 -8.95 -22.83 -5.87
CA PHE A 46 -9.39 -21.47 -5.64
C PHE A 46 -8.75 -20.53 -6.66
N ARG A 47 -9.55 -19.58 -7.15
CA ARG A 47 -9.07 -18.50 -8.02
C ARG A 47 -8.44 -17.42 -7.16
N ILE A 48 -7.30 -16.90 -7.57
CA ILE A 48 -6.57 -15.83 -6.91
C ILE A 48 -6.58 -14.62 -7.84
N TYR A 49 -6.94 -13.47 -7.29
CA TYR A 49 -6.75 -12.16 -7.89
C TYR A 49 -5.76 -11.41 -7.01
N TYR A 50 -4.52 -11.30 -7.47
CA TYR A 50 -3.45 -10.63 -6.75
C TYR A 50 -3.17 -9.27 -7.38
N GLU A 51 -3.41 -8.20 -6.64
CA GLU A 51 -3.10 -6.83 -7.02
C GLU A 51 -1.81 -6.38 -6.31
N VAL A 52 -0.89 -5.78 -7.04
CA VAL A 52 0.40 -5.30 -6.49
C VAL A 52 0.95 -4.14 -7.31
N THR A 53 1.71 -3.26 -6.66
CA THR A 53 2.47 -2.20 -7.31
C THR A 53 3.96 -2.53 -7.28
N ALA A 54 4.58 -2.74 -8.43
CA ALA A 54 6.04 -2.79 -8.56
C ALA A 54 6.62 -1.41 -8.27
N ALA A 55 7.53 -1.32 -7.31
CA ALA A 55 8.01 -0.05 -6.75
C ALA A 55 9.53 0.17 -6.93
N THR A 56 10.26 -0.79 -7.52
CA THR A 56 11.68 -0.62 -7.84
C THR A 56 11.85 0.37 -8.99
N PRO A 57 12.53 1.52 -8.80
CA PRO A 57 12.78 2.49 -9.86
C PRO A 57 13.38 1.85 -11.12
N ASP A 58 12.89 2.26 -12.28
CA ASP A 58 13.29 1.79 -13.61
C ASP A 58 13.08 0.30 -13.90
N ALA A 59 12.48 -0.45 -12.97
CA ALA A 59 12.17 -1.84 -13.22
C ALA A 59 11.24 -1.95 -14.44
N VAL A 60 11.55 -2.92 -15.30
CA VAL A 60 10.75 -3.28 -16.49
C VAL A 60 10.08 -4.63 -16.35
N ALA A 61 10.35 -5.33 -15.25
CA ALA A 61 9.75 -6.61 -14.93
C ALA A 61 9.42 -6.69 -13.44
N PHE A 62 8.45 -7.55 -13.11
CA PHE A 62 8.07 -7.91 -11.75
C PHE A 62 7.98 -9.42 -11.61
N TYR A 63 8.39 -9.96 -10.48
CA TYR A 63 8.46 -11.40 -10.24
C TYR A 63 7.57 -11.77 -9.07
N ASN A 64 6.48 -12.50 -9.34
CA ASN A 64 5.60 -13.04 -8.31
C ASN A 64 5.93 -14.52 -8.06
N PRO A 65 6.23 -14.95 -6.82
CA PRO A 65 6.47 -16.36 -6.53
C PRO A 65 5.21 -17.22 -6.77
N ILE A 66 5.43 -18.42 -7.29
CA ILE A 66 4.46 -19.51 -7.25
C ILE A 66 4.74 -20.31 -5.98
N ARG A 67 3.72 -20.50 -5.14
CA ARG A 67 3.90 -21.14 -3.84
C ARG A 67 4.23 -22.62 -4.02
N ASP A 68 5.27 -23.08 -3.33
CA ASP A 68 5.58 -24.51 -3.23
C ASP A 68 4.38 -25.28 -2.66
N GLY A 69 4.08 -26.44 -3.25
CA GLY A 69 2.94 -27.28 -2.90
C GLY A 69 1.62 -26.91 -3.59
N SER A 70 1.55 -25.78 -4.30
CA SER A 70 0.39 -25.45 -5.15
C SER A 70 0.68 -25.76 -6.62
N ILE A 71 -0.33 -26.23 -7.35
CA ILE A 71 -0.31 -26.30 -8.82
C ILE A 71 -1.01 -25.06 -9.36
N ALA A 72 -0.28 -24.24 -10.11
CA ALA A 72 -0.79 -23.02 -10.74
C ALA A 72 -1.31 -23.31 -12.15
N SER A 73 -2.38 -22.63 -12.55
CA SER A 73 -3.02 -22.73 -13.86
C SER A 73 -3.86 -21.49 -14.15
N ASP A 74 -4.36 -21.36 -15.39
CA ASP A 74 -5.22 -20.29 -15.88
C ASP A 74 -4.66 -18.88 -15.61
N GLU A 75 -3.34 -18.71 -15.73
CA GLU A 75 -2.68 -17.44 -15.45
C GLU A 75 -3.06 -16.36 -16.45
N GLU A 76 -3.37 -15.18 -15.93
CA GLU A 76 -3.60 -13.98 -16.72
C GLU A 76 -2.99 -12.79 -15.96
N VAL A 77 -2.40 -11.85 -16.69
CA VAL A 77 -1.79 -10.68 -16.06
C VAL A 77 -2.25 -9.42 -16.77
N PHE A 78 -2.59 -8.39 -16.01
CA PHE A 78 -3.13 -7.12 -16.52
C PHE A 78 -2.41 -5.92 -15.91
N ASP A 79 -2.19 -4.89 -16.71
CA ASP A 79 -1.80 -3.56 -16.25
C ASP A 79 -3.03 -2.84 -15.70
N ARG A 80 -3.00 -2.46 -14.43
CA ARG A 80 -4.18 -1.89 -13.75
C ARG A 80 -4.45 -0.45 -14.08
N ALA A 81 -3.48 0.25 -14.66
CA ALA A 81 -3.70 1.57 -15.20
C ALA A 81 -4.50 1.54 -16.50
N THR A 82 -4.21 0.61 -17.41
CA THR A 82 -4.82 0.56 -18.74
C THR A 82 -5.88 -0.52 -18.93
N GLY A 83 -5.95 -1.50 -18.03
CA GLY A 83 -6.79 -2.69 -18.16
C GLY A 83 -6.30 -3.70 -19.22
N LYS A 84 -5.16 -3.44 -19.87
CA LYS A 84 -4.65 -4.28 -20.95
C LYS A 84 -3.90 -5.50 -20.41
N PRO A 85 -3.91 -6.64 -21.13
CA PRO A 85 -3.09 -7.78 -20.78
C PRO A 85 -1.60 -7.43 -20.86
N LEU A 86 -0.82 -8.03 -19.96
CA LEU A 86 0.63 -7.97 -19.92
C LEU A 86 1.23 -9.30 -20.35
N HIS A 87 2.40 -9.25 -20.99
CA HIS A 87 3.18 -10.45 -21.24
C HIS A 87 3.75 -10.98 -19.92
N PHE A 88 3.73 -12.30 -19.77
CA PHE A 88 4.34 -12.98 -18.62
C PHE A 88 4.87 -14.36 -19.02
N ALA A 89 5.77 -14.89 -18.21
CA ALA A 89 6.28 -16.25 -18.33
C ALA A 89 6.56 -16.85 -16.95
N GLU A 90 6.41 -18.18 -16.83
CA GLU A 90 6.95 -18.90 -15.69
C GLU A 90 8.48 -19.03 -15.83
N VAL A 91 9.22 -18.67 -14.78
CA VAL A 91 10.69 -18.69 -14.77
C VAL A 91 11.23 -19.34 -13.49
N ASP A 92 12.43 -19.88 -13.59
CA ASP A 92 13.17 -20.42 -12.43
C ASP A 92 13.65 -19.30 -11.49
N GLY A 93 13.85 -19.65 -10.23
CA GLY A 93 14.30 -18.73 -9.19
C GLY A 93 15.69 -18.14 -9.44
N THR A 94 16.54 -18.76 -10.27
CA THR A 94 17.79 -18.14 -10.74
C THR A 94 17.53 -16.89 -11.59
N VAL A 95 16.51 -16.92 -12.47
CA VAL A 95 16.09 -15.78 -13.28
C VAL A 95 15.46 -14.70 -12.38
N ALA A 96 14.67 -15.11 -11.40
CA ALA A 96 14.08 -14.18 -10.42
C ALA A 96 15.14 -13.51 -9.53
N ALA A 97 16.15 -14.26 -9.08
CA ALA A 97 17.28 -13.73 -8.32
C ALA A 97 18.07 -12.70 -9.13
N ALA A 98 18.36 -13.00 -10.41
CA ALA A 98 18.99 -12.06 -11.34
C ALA A 98 18.12 -10.81 -11.60
N GLY A 99 16.80 -10.93 -11.45
CA GLY A 99 15.83 -9.83 -11.50
C GLY A 99 15.63 -9.07 -10.19
N GLY A 100 16.43 -9.34 -9.14
CA GLY A 100 16.39 -8.62 -7.88
C GLY A 100 15.49 -9.21 -6.80
N VAL A 101 14.90 -10.40 -7.01
CA VAL A 101 14.11 -11.07 -5.95
C VAL A 101 15.03 -11.59 -4.85
N ALA A 102 14.90 -11.02 -3.65
CA ALA A 102 15.70 -11.42 -2.49
C ALA A 102 15.38 -12.86 -2.06
N GLY A 103 16.41 -13.69 -1.94
CA GLY A 103 16.29 -15.06 -1.44
C GLY A 103 15.65 -16.05 -2.41
N ALA A 104 15.48 -15.70 -3.69
CA ALA A 104 15.04 -16.65 -4.72
C ALA A 104 16.09 -17.77 -4.90
N LYS A 105 15.62 -19.02 -4.91
CA LYS A 105 16.46 -20.22 -4.97
C LYS A 105 16.29 -20.95 -6.30
N PRO A 106 17.32 -21.64 -6.82
CA PRO A 106 17.17 -22.55 -7.94
C PRO A 106 16.07 -23.58 -7.67
N GLY A 107 15.24 -23.87 -8.67
CA GLY A 107 14.10 -24.79 -8.57
C GLY A 107 12.79 -24.15 -8.06
N SER A 108 12.84 -22.97 -7.44
CA SER A 108 11.62 -22.20 -7.13
C SER A 108 11.04 -21.60 -8.41
N ARG A 109 9.71 -21.47 -8.49
CA ARG A 109 9.01 -21.01 -9.71
C ARG A 109 8.40 -19.64 -9.50
N TYR A 110 8.47 -18.78 -10.51
CA TYR A 110 7.98 -17.40 -10.47
C TYR A 110 7.22 -17.06 -11.74
N ILE A 111 6.18 -16.25 -11.62
CA ILE A 111 5.58 -15.54 -12.76
C ILE A 111 6.38 -14.26 -12.95
N LYS A 112 7.21 -14.20 -14.00
CA LYS A 112 7.85 -12.96 -14.47
C LYS A 112 6.86 -12.21 -15.35
N VAL A 113 6.49 -11.01 -14.94
CA VAL A 113 5.62 -10.09 -15.66
C VAL A 113 6.47 -9.02 -16.31
N ASP A 114 6.27 -8.76 -17.60
CA ASP A 114 6.84 -7.59 -18.26
C ASP A 114 5.90 -6.39 -18.02
N LEU A 115 6.44 -5.32 -17.45
CA LEU A 115 5.65 -4.13 -17.10
C LEU A 115 5.28 -3.34 -18.36
N ALA A 116 4.10 -2.72 -18.37
CA ALA A 116 3.63 -1.89 -19.48
C ALA A 116 4.58 -0.73 -19.81
N ARG A 117 5.38 -0.30 -18.82
CA ARG A 117 6.36 0.78 -18.87
C ARG A 117 7.33 0.64 -17.68
N PRO A 118 8.53 1.24 -17.76
CA PRO A 118 9.44 1.30 -16.62
C PRO A 118 8.79 1.99 -15.42
N VAL A 119 9.12 1.53 -14.21
CA VAL A 119 8.66 2.17 -12.97
C VAL A 119 9.25 3.58 -12.84
N PRO A 120 8.42 4.63 -12.65
CA PRO A 120 8.92 5.99 -12.46
C PRO A 120 9.82 6.12 -11.22
N ARG A 121 10.93 6.87 -11.35
CA ARG A 121 11.91 7.09 -10.26
C ARG A 121 11.40 7.91 -9.09
N ASP A 122 10.34 8.67 -9.32
CA ASP A 122 9.87 9.74 -8.46
C ASP A 122 8.70 9.30 -7.58
N GLY A 123 8.75 8.04 -7.17
CA GLY A 123 7.82 7.37 -6.26
C GLY A 123 6.55 6.84 -6.92
N GLY A 124 6.54 6.69 -8.25
CA GLY A 124 5.51 5.99 -9.03
C GLY A 124 5.61 4.47 -8.93
N GLY A 125 4.79 3.76 -9.70
CA GLY A 125 4.75 2.30 -9.66
C GLY A 125 4.07 1.64 -10.85
N GLY A 126 4.52 0.43 -11.17
CA GLY A 126 3.85 -0.44 -12.15
C GLY A 126 2.74 -1.22 -11.47
N ARG A 127 1.47 -0.85 -11.69
CA ARG A 127 0.32 -1.51 -11.06
C ARG A 127 -0.12 -2.73 -11.85
N ILE A 128 -0.07 -3.90 -11.22
CA ILE A 128 -0.27 -5.21 -11.83
C ILE A 128 -1.44 -5.91 -11.15
N GLN A 129 -2.22 -6.65 -11.93
CA GLN A 129 -3.08 -7.70 -11.41
C GLN A 129 -2.70 -9.03 -12.04
N ILE A 130 -2.41 -10.01 -11.19
CA ILE A 130 -2.09 -11.39 -11.55
C ILE A 130 -3.27 -12.25 -11.13
N ASN A 131 -3.95 -12.85 -12.09
CA ASN A 131 -4.98 -13.83 -11.85
C ASN A 131 -4.38 -15.22 -12.05
N LYS A 132 -4.68 -16.17 -11.16
CA LYS A 132 -4.22 -17.56 -11.25
C LYS A 132 -5.13 -18.48 -10.47
N THR A 133 -5.26 -19.73 -10.90
CA THR A 133 -6.01 -20.77 -10.21
C THR A 133 -5.01 -21.68 -9.52
N TYR A 134 -5.16 -21.86 -8.21
CA TYR A 134 -4.36 -22.81 -7.45
C TYR A 134 -5.17 -24.05 -7.12
N GLU A 135 -4.59 -25.22 -7.35
CA GLU A 135 -4.98 -26.49 -6.74
C GLU A 135 -4.04 -26.78 -5.57
N ASP A 136 -4.59 -26.86 -4.35
CA ASP A 136 -3.84 -26.95 -3.10
C ASP A 136 -4.73 -27.55 -2.00
N ALA A 137 -4.74 -28.88 -1.91
CA ALA A 137 -5.56 -29.64 -0.96
C ALA A 137 -5.16 -29.41 0.51
N ALA A 138 -3.91 -29.02 0.76
CA ALA A 138 -3.47 -28.66 2.11
C ALA A 138 -4.14 -27.35 2.57
N SER A 139 -4.31 -26.39 1.67
CA SER A 139 -4.92 -25.09 1.99
C SER A 139 -6.44 -25.09 1.92
N TYR A 140 -7.06 -25.93 1.08
CA TYR A 140 -8.51 -25.95 0.86
C TYR A 140 -9.04 -27.37 0.73
N HIS A 141 -9.87 -27.81 1.68
CA HIS A 141 -10.41 -29.17 1.73
C HIS A 141 -11.80 -29.23 2.38
N GLU A 142 -12.46 -30.37 2.24
CA GLU A 142 -13.69 -30.71 2.97
C GLU A 142 -13.34 -31.43 4.29
N ASP A 143 -14.09 -31.13 5.35
CA ASP A 143 -14.11 -31.91 6.60
C ASP A 143 -15.53 -32.48 6.83
N ALA A 144 -15.78 -33.11 7.98
CA ALA A 144 -17.08 -33.72 8.28
C ALA A 144 -18.24 -32.69 8.33
N ASP A 145 -17.95 -31.42 8.63
CA ASP A 145 -18.92 -30.38 8.91
C ASP A 145 -19.05 -29.35 7.77
N GLY A 146 -18.14 -29.38 6.79
CA GLY A 146 -18.18 -28.51 5.62
C GLY A 146 -16.83 -28.37 4.91
N ILE A 147 -16.38 -27.12 4.77
CA ILE A 147 -15.14 -26.75 4.08
C ILE A 147 -14.23 -25.96 5.01
N VAL A 148 -12.94 -26.19 4.85
CA VAL A 148 -11.86 -25.51 5.57
C VAL A 148 -10.96 -24.82 4.54
N PHE A 149 -10.71 -23.53 4.74
CA PHE A 149 -9.63 -22.80 4.09
C PHE A 149 -8.62 -22.38 5.15
N GLU A 150 -7.43 -22.97 5.12
CA GLU A 150 -6.36 -22.74 6.09
C GLU A 150 -5.05 -22.40 5.39
N ARG A 151 -4.51 -21.20 5.65
CA ARG A 151 -3.27 -20.76 4.99
C ARG A 151 -2.58 -19.65 5.73
N SER A 152 -1.25 -19.71 5.78
CA SER A 152 -0.42 -18.54 6.13
C SER A 152 -0.35 -17.56 4.95
N LEU A 153 -0.87 -16.36 5.18
CA LEU A 153 -0.99 -15.28 4.19
C LEU A 153 0.01 -14.15 4.50
N GLY A 154 0.96 -13.93 3.59
CA GLY A 154 2.00 -12.90 3.74
C GLY A 154 1.57 -11.50 3.31
N ILE A 155 0.62 -11.40 2.38
CA ILE A 155 0.05 -10.11 1.96
C ILE A 155 -0.80 -9.55 3.10
N LYS A 156 -0.70 -8.25 3.36
CA LYS A 156 -1.37 -7.61 4.50
C LYS A 156 -2.88 -7.49 4.30
N ARG A 157 -3.36 -7.36 3.07
CA ARG A 157 -4.78 -7.13 2.76
C ARG A 157 -5.32 -8.31 1.97
N ASN A 158 -6.35 -8.98 2.49
CA ASN A 158 -6.87 -10.20 1.87
C ASN A 158 -8.40 -10.26 1.92
N SER A 159 -8.97 -11.01 0.99
CA SER A 159 -10.39 -11.36 0.95
C SER A 159 -10.55 -12.82 0.55
N VAL A 160 -11.39 -13.58 1.25
CA VAL A 160 -11.76 -14.96 0.89
C VAL A 160 -13.24 -15.00 0.59
N VAL A 161 -13.63 -15.47 -0.59
CA VAL A 161 -15.03 -15.58 -1.03
C VAL A 161 -15.44 -17.03 -1.06
N LEU A 162 -16.47 -17.35 -0.29
CA LEU A 162 -17.01 -18.70 -0.18
C LEU A 162 -17.71 -19.13 -1.47
N PRO A 163 -17.75 -20.43 -1.78
CA PRO A 163 -18.53 -20.92 -2.90
C PRO A 163 -20.03 -20.61 -2.70
N ALA A 164 -20.79 -20.55 -3.79
CA ALA A 164 -22.24 -20.38 -3.69
C ALA A 164 -22.88 -21.50 -2.84
N GLY A 165 -23.81 -21.13 -1.96
CA GLY A 165 -24.50 -22.09 -1.06
C GLY A 165 -23.73 -22.44 0.21
N TYR A 166 -22.65 -21.71 0.52
CA TYR A 166 -21.91 -21.84 1.77
C TYR A 166 -22.08 -20.61 2.66
N VAL A 167 -22.08 -20.86 3.97
CA VAL A 167 -22.10 -19.81 5.01
C VAL A 167 -20.88 -19.95 5.90
N LEU A 168 -20.33 -18.81 6.33
CA LEU A 168 -19.23 -18.76 7.29
C LEU A 168 -19.71 -19.27 8.66
N VAL A 169 -18.93 -20.16 9.29
CA VAL A 169 -19.20 -20.65 10.65
C VAL A 169 -18.07 -20.36 11.62
N ALA A 170 -16.83 -20.23 11.16
CA ALA A 170 -15.71 -19.81 11.98
C ALA A 170 -14.67 -19.04 11.15
N CYS A 171 -14.06 -18.04 11.77
CA CYS A 171 -12.91 -17.30 11.25
C CYS A 171 -12.03 -16.92 12.43
N ASN A 172 -10.74 -17.26 12.40
CA ASN A 172 -9.81 -16.94 13.48
C ASN A 172 -9.20 -15.53 13.38
N TYR A 173 -9.56 -14.74 12.37
CA TYR A 173 -9.09 -13.37 12.16
C TYR A 173 -10.25 -12.36 12.12
N PRO A 174 -10.12 -11.19 12.79
CA PRO A 174 -11.09 -10.11 12.68
C PRO A 174 -11.27 -9.67 11.23
N SER A 175 -12.49 -9.78 10.70
CA SER A 175 -12.78 -9.61 9.29
C SER A 175 -14.10 -8.86 9.07
N GLN A 176 -14.18 -8.04 8.02
CA GLN A 176 -15.45 -7.63 7.46
C GLN A 176 -16.11 -8.81 6.75
N ILE A 177 -17.39 -9.02 7.03
CA ILE A 177 -18.21 -10.02 6.34
C ILE A 177 -19.09 -9.28 5.34
N ILE A 178 -18.82 -9.48 4.05
CA ILE A 178 -19.40 -8.69 2.97
C ILE A 178 -20.16 -9.62 2.04
N ARG A 179 -21.46 -9.40 1.91
CA ARG A 179 -22.24 -10.09 0.89
C ARG A 179 -21.95 -9.50 -0.48
N GLN A 180 -21.49 -10.33 -1.39
CA GLN A 180 -21.22 -9.98 -2.78
C GLN A 180 -22.53 -9.78 -3.56
N GLN A 181 -22.47 -9.09 -4.69
CA GLN A 181 -23.63 -8.84 -5.55
C GLN A 181 -24.29 -10.15 -6.05
N ASP A 182 -23.48 -11.18 -6.31
CA ASP A 182 -23.94 -12.52 -6.70
C ASP A 182 -24.52 -13.36 -5.53
N GLY A 183 -24.46 -12.82 -4.31
CA GLY A 183 -24.96 -13.42 -3.09
C GLY A 183 -23.95 -14.28 -2.32
N ARG A 184 -22.72 -14.46 -2.81
CA ARG A 184 -21.64 -15.12 -2.06
C ARG A 184 -21.21 -14.28 -0.86
N ILE A 185 -20.56 -14.91 0.12
CA ILE A 185 -20.01 -14.24 1.30
C ILE A 185 -18.51 -14.07 1.12
N ALA A 186 -18.03 -12.83 1.23
CA ALA A 186 -16.62 -12.49 1.30
C ALA A 186 -16.21 -12.18 2.75
N ILE A 187 -15.00 -12.62 3.10
CA ILE A 187 -14.37 -12.45 4.39
C ILE A 187 -13.09 -11.64 4.14
N SER A 188 -13.15 -10.34 4.42
CA SER A 188 -12.10 -9.38 4.07
C SER A 188 -11.42 -8.84 5.32
N PHE A 189 -10.09 -8.81 5.34
CA PHE A 189 -9.35 -8.35 6.51
C PHE A 189 -8.01 -7.70 6.16
N TRP A 190 -7.53 -6.91 7.11
CA TRP A 190 -6.19 -6.32 7.12
C TRP A 190 -5.39 -6.95 8.26
N ASN A 191 -4.30 -7.63 7.94
CA ASN A 191 -3.34 -8.12 8.91
C ASN A 191 -2.50 -6.96 9.44
N VAL A 192 -2.76 -6.56 10.68
CA VAL A 192 -2.05 -5.48 11.37
C VAL A 192 -0.80 -5.95 12.13
N THR A 193 -0.50 -7.26 12.09
CA THR A 193 0.68 -7.82 12.76
C THR A 193 1.89 -7.86 11.83
N PRO A 194 3.14 -7.90 12.33
CA PRO A 194 4.32 -8.03 11.48
C PRO A 194 4.38 -9.37 10.73
N ALA A 195 3.95 -10.45 11.37
CA ALA A 195 4.01 -11.80 10.83
C ALA A 195 2.99 -12.05 9.69
N GLN A 196 3.12 -13.20 9.03
CA GLN A 196 2.07 -13.71 8.14
C GLN A 196 0.80 -14.02 8.97
N ALA A 197 -0.38 -13.89 8.38
CA ALA A 197 -1.63 -14.26 9.04
C ALA A 197 -1.88 -15.77 8.87
N PRO A 198 -1.87 -16.59 9.93
CA PRO A 198 -2.26 -17.99 9.86
C PRO A 198 -3.80 -18.10 9.82
N LEU A 199 -4.40 -17.74 8.68
CA LEU A 199 -5.85 -17.71 8.53
C LEU A 199 -6.41 -19.14 8.56
N ILE A 200 -7.46 -19.34 9.36
CA ILE A 200 -8.30 -20.53 9.36
C ILE A 200 -9.75 -20.06 9.23
N LEU A 201 -10.40 -20.51 8.18
CA LEU A 201 -11.81 -20.25 7.90
C LEU A 201 -12.55 -21.58 7.76
N LYS A 202 -13.71 -21.68 8.41
CA LYS A 202 -14.64 -22.80 8.23
C LYS A 202 -15.96 -22.30 7.71
N ALA A 203 -16.52 -23.01 6.75
CA ALA A 203 -17.84 -22.76 6.21
C ALA A 203 -18.60 -24.07 6.02
N ARG A 204 -19.93 -24.01 6.03
CA ARG A 204 -20.78 -25.18 5.80
C ARG A 204 -21.82 -24.90 4.74
N ARG A 205 -22.35 -25.96 4.13
CA ARG A 205 -23.50 -25.83 3.23
C ARG A 205 -24.71 -25.32 4.00
N ALA A 206 -25.24 -24.20 3.55
CA ALA A 206 -26.50 -23.64 4.04
C ALA A 206 -27.04 -22.62 3.06
N SER A 207 -28.35 -22.43 3.07
CA SER A 207 -28.99 -21.33 2.35
C SER A 207 -29.24 -20.17 3.29
N VAL A 208 -28.87 -18.96 2.85
CA VAL A 208 -29.35 -17.71 3.43
C VAL A 208 -30.42 -17.15 2.51
N THR A 209 -31.48 -16.56 3.06
CA THR A 209 -32.54 -15.91 2.27
C THR A 209 -31.93 -14.91 1.30
N ARG A 210 -32.26 -15.05 0.01
CA ARG A 210 -31.66 -14.25 -1.08
C ARG A 210 -32.32 -12.86 -1.23
N SER A 211 -32.72 -12.20 -0.15
CA SER A 211 -33.16 -10.80 -0.22
C SER A 211 -31.96 -9.89 -0.50
N ALA A 212 -32.08 -8.78 -1.21
CA ALA A 212 -30.96 -7.85 -1.33
C ALA A 212 -30.54 -7.30 0.06
N SER A 213 -29.26 -7.00 0.26
CA SER A 213 -28.88 -6.20 1.43
C SER A 213 -29.45 -4.79 1.27
N SER A 214 -30.05 -4.24 2.33
CA SER A 214 -30.49 -2.84 2.34
C SER A 214 -29.30 -1.87 2.49
N VAL A 215 -28.12 -2.37 2.85
CA VAL A 215 -26.90 -1.59 3.09
C VAL A 215 -25.74 -2.18 2.30
N ALA A 216 -25.03 -1.34 1.55
CA ALA A 216 -23.75 -1.69 0.96
C ALA A 216 -22.63 -1.44 1.99
N VAL A 217 -21.70 -2.38 2.10
CA VAL A 217 -20.51 -2.26 2.95
C VAL A 217 -19.30 -2.18 2.05
N ASP A 218 -18.56 -1.07 2.14
CA ASP A 218 -17.30 -0.92 1.41
C ASP A 218 -16.22 -1.83 1.99
N GLU A 219 -15.47 -2.49 1.10
CA GLU A 219 -14.36 -3.34 1.49
C GLU A 219 -13.15 -2.50 1.91
N ARG A 220 -12.89 -2.43 3.22
CA ARG A 220 -11.82 -1.62 3.79
C ARG A 220 -10.44 -2.08 3.35
N ALA A 221 -10.24 -3.39 3.19
CA ALA A 221 -8.96 -3.96 2.77
C ALA A 221 -8.65 -3.71 1.28
N HIS A 222 -9.63 -3.40 0.44
CA HIS A 222 -9.41 -3.07 -0.97
C HIS A 222 -9.14 -1.57 -1.20
N GLN A 223 -9.45 -0.73 -0.20
CA GLN A 223 -9.15 0.70 -0.29
C GLN A 223 -7.64 0.91 -0.43
N SER A 224 -7.25 1.56 -1.54
CA SER A 224 -5.87 1.86 -1.87
C SER A 224 -5.44 3.26 -1.43
N ARG A 225 -6.29 4.01 -0.73
CA ARG A 225 -6.04 5.39 -0.38
C ARG A 225 -5.15 5.49 0.86
N ASN A 226 -3.97 6.08 0.72
CA ASN A 226 -3.00 6.27 1.80
C ASN A 226 -2.67 7.75 1.98
N ILE A 227 -2.36 8.19 3.21
CA ILE A 227 -1.93 9.56 3.50
C ILE A 227 -0.74 9.54 4.44
N VAL A 228 0.31 10.28 4.11
CA VAL A 228 1.46 10.48 5.00
C VAL A 228 1.55 11.96 5.37
N TYR A 229 1.65 12.26 6.66
CA TYR A 229 1.88 13.60 7.19
C TYR A 229 3.34 13.72 7.62
N TYR A 230 4.04 14.75 7.14
CA TYR A 230 5.43 15.05 7.48
C TYR A 230 5.44 16.33 8.29
N LEU A 231 5.63 16.22 9.61
CA LEU A 231 5.59 17.36 10.51
C LEU A 231 6.88 18.18 10.41
N ASP A 232 6.76 19.51 10.29
CA ASP A 232 7.88 20.45 10.42
C ASP A 232 8.14 20.76 11.90
N THR A 233 8.93 21.78 12.24
CA THR A 233 9.06 22.16 13.65
C THR A 233 7.71 22.65 14.20
N PRO A 234 7.30 22.26 15.42
CA PRO A 234 5.95 22.55 15.92
C PRO A 234 5.65 24.04 16.13
N GLU A 235 6.68 24.87 16.25
CA GLU A 235 6.58 26.34 16.29
C GLU A 235 6.01 26.92 14.99
N SER A 236 6.17 26.21 13.87
CA SER A 236 5.65 26.65 12.58
C SER A 236 4.18 26.35 12.39
N HIS A 237 3.62 25.42 13.17
CA HIS A 237 2.29 24.82 12.93
C HIS A 237 2.15 24.19 11.54
N ARG A 238 3.27 23.87 10.87
CA ARG A 238 3.29 23.36 9.49
C ARG A 238 3.52 21.87 9.41
N PHE A 239 2.89 21.26 8.41
CA PHE A 239 3.23 19.91 7.97
C PHE A 239 2.95 19.77 6.47
N ALA A 240 3.82 19.04 5.78
CA ALA A 240 3.51 18.57 4.43
C ALA A 240 2.66 17.29 4.53
N LEU A 241 1.89 17.00 3.49
CA LEU A 241 1.23 15.71 3.35
C LEU A 241 1.31 15.20 1.93
N THR A 242 1.47 13.89 1.79
CA THR A 242 1.22 13.18 0.53
C THR A 242 -0.03 12.34 0.68
N HIS A 243 -0.77 12.22 -0.40
CA HIS A 243 -2.01 11.47 -0.46
C HIS A 243 -2.05 10.73 -1.79
N ASP A 244 -1.98 9.40 -1.73
CA ASP A 244 -2.14 8.56 -2.91
C ASP A 244 -3.56 8.05 -3.03
N TYR A 245 -4.09 8.14 -4.24
CA TYR A 245 -5.47 7.83 -4.57
C TYR A 245 -5.57 7.13 -5.91
N THR A 246 -6.50 6.19 -6.05
CA THR A 246 -6.81 5.54 -7.32
C THR A 246 -8.20 5.98 -7.79
N GLU A 247 -8.28 6.69 -8.90
CA GLU A 247 -9.55 7.04 -9.56
C GLU A 247 -9.94 5.96 -10.56
N THR A 248 -11.19 5.52 -10.51
CA THR A 248 -11.75 4.47 -11.38
C THR A 248 -13.05 4.92 -12.07
N ARG A 249 -13.64 6.05 -11.67
CA ARG A 249 -14.89 6.54 -12.26
C ARG A 249 -14.64 7.05 -13.68
N VAL A 250 -15.26 6.41 -14.67
CA VAL A 250 -15.16 6.80 -16.08
C VAL A 250 -15.57 8.26 -16.24
N GLY A 251 -14.77 9.02 -16.99
CA GLY A 251 -14.96 10.44 -17.24
C GLY A 251 -14.44 11.36 -16.13
N ALA A 252 -14.10 10.85 -14.94
CA ALA A 252 -13.48 11.66 -13.90
C ALA A 252 -12.13 12.19 -14.40
N ALA A 253 -11.92 13.51 -14.26
CA ALA A 253 -10.76 14.24 -14.76
C ALA A 253 -10.24 15.28 -13.76
N THR A 254 -10.82 15.30 -12.55
CA THR A 254 -10.49 16.26 -11.51
C THR A 254 -10.67 15.59 -10.16
N TYR A 255 -9.70 15.79 -9.28
CA TYR A 255 -9.81 15.49 -7.88
C TYR A 255 -9.88 16.82 -7.13
N VAL A 256 -10.88 16.97 -6.25
CA VAL A 256 -11.09 18.17 -5.45
C VAL A 256 -10.68 17.87 -4.02
N ASN A 257 -9.78 18.67 -3.46
CA ASN A 257 -9.46 18.66 -2.04
C ASN A 257 -9.96 19.93 -1.38
N ILE A 258 -10.93 19.81 -0.48
CA ILE A 258 -11.41 20.94 0.31
C ILE A 258 -10.53 21.08 1.53
N VAL A 259 -9.93 22.27 1.69
CA VAL A 259 -9.06 22.59 2.81
C VAL A 259 -9.90 22.63 4.09
N ARG A 260 -9.43 21.93 5.13
CA ARG A 260 -10.10 21.90 6.43
C ARG A 260 -10.18 23.32 7.01
N ALA A 261 -11.31 23.66 7.61
CA ALA A 261 -11.50 24.93 8.31
C ALA A 261 -10.43 25.13 9.39
N GLY A 262 -9.90 26.36 9.48
CA GLY A 262 -8.78 26.70 10.38
C GLY A 262 -7.39 26.36 9.82
N SER A 263 -7.29 25.67 8.68
CA SER A 263 -6.02 25.40 8.02
C SER A 263 -5.76 26.33 6.82
N ILE A 264 -4.48 26.58 6.54
CA ILE A 264 -4.02 27.30 5.34
C ILE A 264 -3.20 26.35 4.49
N VAL A 265 -3.57 26.19 3.21
CA VAL A 265 -2.84 25.36 2.24
C VAL A 265 -1.78 26.18 1.50
N SER A 266 -0.61 25.59 1.24
CA SER A 266 0.44 26.10 0.35
C SER A 266 1.04 24.98 -0.47
N ASP A 267 1.76 25.36 -1.54
CA ASP A 267 2.57 24.46 -2.37
C ASP A 267 1.85 23.22 -2.94
N PRO A 268 0.61 23.36 -3.46
CA PRO A 268 -0.11 22.21 -4.00
C PRO A 268 0.56 21.71 -5.28
N SER A 269 0.82 20.41 -5.32
CA SER A 269 1.31 19.72 -6.51
C SER A 269 0.68 18.33 -6.60
N ALA A 270 0.66 17.77 -7.81
CA ALA A 270 0.31 16.37 -7.99
C ALA A 270 1.05 15.75 -9.16
N ARG A 271 1.00 14.42 -9.21
CA ARG A 271 1.54 13.60 -10.30
C ARG A 271 0.72 12.35 -10.52
N ASP A 272 0.76 11.85 -11.73
CA ASP A 272 0.28 10.52 -12.08
C ASP A 272 1.39 9.50 -11.72
N LEU A 273 1.14 8.66 -10.71
CA LEU A 273 2.07 7.64 -10.23
C LEU A 273 2.25 6.48 -11.21
N ASP A 274 1.38 6.33 -12.20
CA ASP A 274 1.55 5.33 -13.25
C ASP A 274 2.61 5.75 -14.27
N THR A 275 2.78 7.06 -14.49
CA THR A 275 3.65 7.61 -15.55
C THR A 275 4.79 8.50 -15.05
N GLY A 276 4.71 8.99 -13.80
CA GLY A 276 5.62 9.99 -13.24
C GLY A 276 5.34 11.42 -13.74
N LEU A 277 4.32 11.63 -14.57
CA LEU A 277 4.06 12.95 -15.14
C LEU A 277 3.41 13.89 -14.11
N PRO A 278 3.85 15.17 -14.03
CA PRO A 278 3.21 16.15 -13.17
C PRO A 278 1.80 16.48 -13.66
N LEU A 279 0.93 16.85 -12.72
CA LEU A 279 -0.46 17.24 -12.97
C LEU A 279 -0.66 18.72 -12.69
N SER A 280 -1.61 19.32 -13.39
CA SER A 280 -1.99 20.72 -13.18
C SER A 280 -2.78 20.89 -11.89
N THR A 281 -2.45 21.95 -11.16
CA THR A 281 -3.12 22.33 -9.91
C THR A 281 -3.75 23.71 -10.04
N GLU A 282 -4.92 23.88 -9.42
CA GLU A 282 -5.69 25.12 -9.40
C GLU A 282 -6.27 25.33 -8.00
N VAL A 283 -6.17 26.53 -7.43
CA VAL A 283 -6.76 26.88 -6.13
C VAL A 283 -7.99 27.74 -6.37
N VAL A 284 -9.14 27.32 -5.83
CA VAL A 284 -10.41 28.05 -5.92
C VAL A 284 -10.93 28.39 -4.53
N ARG A 285 -11.81 29.39 -4.43
CA ARG A 285 -12.35 29.90 -3.17
C ARG A 285 -13.83 30.21 -3.26
N GLY A 286 -14.52 30.16 -2.12
CA GLY A 286 -15.91 30.59 -1.99
C GLY A 286 -16.85 29.83 -2.93
N ASP A 287 -17.74 30.56 -3.60
CA ASP A 287 -18.75 29.96 -4.49
C ASP A 287 -18.16 29.15 -5.65
N ALA A 288 -16.91 29.42 -6.06
CA ALA A 288 -16.22 28.61 -7.07
C ALA A 288 -16.00 27.15 -6.61
N VAL A 289 -15.96 26.89 -5.30
CA VAL A 289 -15.89 25.53 -4.75
C VAL A 289 -17.19 24.76 -5.03
N LYS A 290 -18.36 25.39 -4.87
CA LYS A 290 -19.67 24.75 -5.14
C LYS A 290 -19.84 24.39 -6.61
N SER A 291 -19.24 25.17 -7.51
CA SER A 291 -19.27 24.88 -8.95
C SER A 291 -18.53 23.59 -9.32
N VAL A 292 -17.52 23.19 -8.54
CA VAL A 292 -16.67 22.01 -8.84
C VAL A 292 -16.94 20.82 -7.93
N GLU A 293 -17.49 21.05 -6.73
CA GLU A 293 -18.00 20.02 -5.83
C GLU A 293 -19.40 20.42 -5.34
N PRO A 294 -20.45 20.19 -6.14
CA PRO A 294 -21.82 20.63 -5.82
C PRO A 294 -22.39 20.02 -4.53
N ASN A 295 -21.86 18.88 -4.10
CA ASN A 295 -22.27 18.19 -2.88
C ASN A 295 -21.47 18.63 -1.64
N ALA A 296 -20.54 19.57 -1.77
CA ALA A 296 -19.79 20.10 -0.65
C ALA A 296 -20.74 20.77 0.35
N LYS A 297 -20.66 20.32 1.59
CA LYS A 297 -21.39 20.93 2.71
C LYS A 297 -20.60 22.10 3.27
N ASP A 298 -21.30 23.04 3.90
CA ASP A 298 -20.71 24.11 4.71
C ASP A 298 -19.73 25.03 3.95
N VAL A 299 -19.94 25.21 2.64
CA VAL A 299 -19.11 26.11 1.82
C VAL A 299 -19.55 27.57 2.00
N ASP A 300 -18.60 28.38 2.48
CA ASP A 300 -18.68 29.83 2.64
C ASP A 300 -17.58 30.57 1.85
N ALA A 301 -17.55 31.90 1.93
CA ALA A 301 -16.58 32.73 1.21
C ALA A 301 -15.11 32.49 1.60
N SER A 302 -14.84 31.92 2.77
CA SER A 302 -13.49 31.60 3.25
C SER A 302 -13.02 30.20 2.82
N THR A 303 -13.94 29.35 2.37
CA THR A 303 -13.65 27.98 1.95
C THR A 303 -12.68 27.95 0.79
N VAL A 304 -11.62 27.14 0.90
CA VAL A 304 -10.61 26.94 -0.14
C VAL A 304 -10.66 25.50 -0.60
N ALA A 305 -10.56 25.29 -1.92
CA ALA A 305 -10.32 23.97 -2.47
C ALA A 305 -9.16 23.99 -3.46
N VAL A 306 -8.43 22.88 -3.53
CA VAL A 306 -7.39 22.63 -4.51
C VAL A 306 -7.88 21.57 -5.49
N LEU A 307 -7.79 21.88 -6.78
CA LEU A 307 -8.21 21.03 -7.88
C LEU A 307 -6.97 20.46 -8.53
N PHE A 308 -6.97 19.14 -8.74
CA PHE A 308 -5.91 18.42 -9.42
C PHE A 308 -6.47 17.84 -10.71
N ARG A 309 -6.01 18.34 -11.86
CA ARG A 309 -6.52 17.97 -13.19
C ARG A 309 -5.69 16.84 -13.78
N TYR A 310 -6.37 15.85 -14.34
CA TYR A 310 -5.74 14.70 -15.01
C TYR A 310 -6.57 14.28 -16.23
N PRO A 311 -5.97 13.56 -17.21
CA PRO A 311 -6.71 13.04 -18.34
C PRO A 311 -7.92 12.20 -17.88
N PRO A 312 -9.11 12.39 -18.47
CA PRO A 312 -10.30 11.65 -18.08
C PRO A 312 -10.06 10.15 -18.03
N VAL A 313 -10.53 9.49 -16.97
CA VAL A 313 -10.47 8.03 -16.87
C VAL A 313 -11.35 7.41 -17.94
N LYS A 314 -10.78 6.50 -18.74
CA LYS A 314 -11.52 5.76 -19.78
C LYS A 314 -12.10 4.47 -19.21
N ALA A 315 -13.06 3.90 -19.92
CA ALA A 315 -13.61 2.59 -19.55
C ALA A 315 -12.48 1.52 -19.48
N GLY A 316 -12.43 0.79 -18.38
CA GLY A 316 -11.40 -0.23 -18.11
C GLY A 316 -10.05 0.32 -17.64
N GLU A 317 -9.86 1.65 -17.61
CA GLU A 317 -8.65 2.28 -17.10
C GLU A 317 -8.82 2.74 -15.64
N SER A 318 -7.71 3.05 -15.00
CA SER A 318 -7.68 3.77 -13.72
C SER A 318 -6.45 4.66 -13.64
N ARG A 319 -6.46 5.66 -12.75
CA ARG A 319 -5.31 6.56 -12.55
C ARG A 319 -4.89 6.52 -11.09
N ARG A 320 -3.61 6.23 -10.84
CA ARG A 320 -3.02 6.38 -9.51
C ARG A 320 -2.41 7.78 -9.42
N LEU A 321 -2.90 8.59 -8.49
CA LEU A 321 -2.49 9.96 -8.31
C LEU A 321 -1.75 10.08 -6.97
N ARG A 322 -0.67 10.86 -6.94
CA ARG A 322 -0.12 11.39 -5.70
C ARG A 322 -0.36 12.87 -5.65
N ILE A 323 -1.06 13.30 -4.62
CA ILE A 323 -1.29 14.70 -4.28
C ILE A 323 -0.32 15.06 -3.17
N ALA A 324 0.30 16.22 -3.26
CA ALA A 324 1.16 16.76 -2.22
C ALA A 324 0.77 18.21 -1.93
N GLU A 325 0.64 18.54 -0.66
CA GLU A 325 0.24 19.86 -0.18
C GLU A 325 0.91 20.14 1.16
N THR A 326 1.14 21.42 1.46
CA THR A 326 1.61 21.85 2.78
C THR A 326 0.49 22.58 3.50
N TYR A 327 0.31 22.30 4.78
CA TYR A 327 -0.71 22.91 5.61
C TYR A 327 -0.05 23.65 6.77
N THR A 328 -0.60 24.81 7.11
CA THR A 328 -0.39 25.47 8.41
C THR A 328 -1.70 25.33 9.20
N ASP A 329 -1.68 24.69 10.36
CA ASP A 329 -2.87 24.41 11.17
C ASP A 329 -2.57 24.62 12.67
N PRO A 330 -2.67 25.87 13.16
CA PRO A 330 -2.38 26.20 14.55
C PRO A 330 -3.43 25.68 15.54
N GLU A 331 -4.59 25.20 15.09
CA GLU A 331 -5.60 24.62 15.98
C GLU A 331 -5.27 23.18 16.37
N ARG A 332 -4.57 22.46 15.47
CA ARG A 332 -4.39 21.01 15.55
C ARG A 332 -2.94 20.58 15.64
N TYR A 333 -2.01 21.47 15.35
CA TYR A 333 -0.59 21.19 15.47
C TYR A 333 0.10 22.33 16.23
N THR A 334 0.53 22.07 17.46
CA THR A 334 1.00 23.11 18.39
C THR A 334 2.23 22.67 19.17
N LEU A 335 2.92 23.65 19.75
CA LEU A 335 3.92 23.46 20.81
C LEU A 335 3.35 23.98 22.14
N ALA A 336 3.17 23.12 23.13
CA ALA A 336 2.76 23.48 24.48
C ALA A 336 3.95 23.31 25.44
N GLY A 337 4.59 24.42 25.81
CA GLY A 337 5.87 24.36 26.53
C GLY A 337 6.96 23.73 25.65
N ASP A 338 7.44 22.55 26.03
CA ASP A 338 8.41 21.74 25.28
C ASP A 338 7.78 20.50 24.61
N GLU A 339 6.46 20.39 24.64
CA GLU A 339 5.70 19.26 24.10
C GLU A 339 5.02 19.60 22.78
N LEU A 340 5.37 18.86 21.74
CA LEU A 340 4.66 18.88 20.47
C LEU A 340 3.33 18.15 20.65
N ILE A 341 2.23 18.77 20.22
CA ILE A 341 0.90 18.16 20.19
C ILE A 341 0.38 18.18 18.75
N TRP A 342 -0.01 17.02 18.24
CA TRP A 342 -0.67 16.89 16.95
C TRP A 342 -1.98 16.13 17.12
N ARG A 343 -3.09 16.72 16.66
CA ARG A 343 -4.43 16.12 16.75
C ARG A 343 -5.12 16.12 15.41
N ARG A 344 -5.51 14.95 14.91
CA ARG A 344 -6.26 14.88 13.65
C ARG A 344 -7.15 13.64 13.58
N THR A 345 -8.30 13.84 12.95
CA THR A 345 -9.17 12.74 12.54
C THR A 345 -8.69 12.13 11.22
N LEU A 346 -8.46 10.82 11.20
CA LEU A 346 -7.95 10.06 10.06
C LEU A 346 -9.03 9.10 9.55
N GLY A 347 -9.59 9.38 8.37
CA GLY A 347 -10.64 8.56 7.77
C GLY A 347 -10.15 7.43 6.85
N ARG A 348 -8.85 7.38 6.52
CA ARG A 348 -8.29 6.39 5.60
C ARG A 348 -7.84 5.14 6.34
N ALA A 349 -7.76 4.04 5.60
CA ALA A 349 -7.38 2.75 6.16
C ALA A 349 -5.88 2.67 6.49
N ASP A 350 -5.05 3.39 5.73
CA ASP A 350 -3.61 3.48 5.89
C ASP A 350 -3.20 4.95 6.00
N ASN A 351 -2.62 5.32 7.14
CA ASN A 351 -2.11 6.67 7.37
C ASN A 351 -0.77 6.58 8.08
N ALA A 352 0.10 7.54 7.85
CA ALA A 352 1.33 7.67 8.62
C ALA A 352 1.59 9.10 9.06
N VAL A 353 2.23 9.27 10.20
CA VAL A 353 2.74 10.55 10.69
C VAL A 353 4.25 10.42 10.90
N VAL A 354 5.02 11.29 10.27
CA VAL A 354 6.47 11.39 10.42
C VAL A 354 6.78 12.60 11.29
N LEU A 355 7.32 12.35 12.48
CA LEU A 355 7.69 13.41 13.42
C LEU A 355 8.85 14.25 12.89
N PRO A 356 9.06 15.47 13.41
CA PRO A 356 10.18 16.31 12.98
C PRO A 356 11.51 15.66 13.40
N SER A 357 12.60 16.01 12.72
CA SER A 357 13.92 15.48 13.06
C SER A 357 14.30 15.81 14.51
N GLY A 358 14.90 14.85 15.22
CA GLY A 358 15.27 15.00 16.63
C GLY A 358 14.09 14.92 17.63
N TRP A 359 12.89 14.52 17.21
CA TRP A 359 11.75 14.29 18.10
C TRP A 359 11.45 12.80 18.26
N THR A 360 10.93 12.42 19.42
CA THR A 360 10.37 11.10 19.70
C THR A 360 8.93 11.21 20.18
N VAL A 361 8.09 10.25 19.79
CA VAL A 361 6.73 10.14 20.31
C VAL A 361 6.79 9.86 21.83
N THR A 362 5.90 10.50 22.58
CA THR A 362 5.68 10.25 24.02
C THR A 362 4.32 9.63 24.29
N ASN A 363 3.27 10.05 23.57
CA ASN A 363 1.95 9.43 23.63
C ASN A 363 1.35 9.27 22.23
N SER A 364 0.52 8.23 22.07
CA SER A 364 -0.39 8.05 20.94
C SER A 364 -1.73 7.55 21.45
N SER A 365 -2.83 8.26 21.13
CA SER A 365 -4.18 7.84 21.52
C SER A 365 -4.68 6.59 20.78
N VAL A 366 -4.02 6.23 19.66
CA VAL A 366 -4.37 5.08 18.83
C VAL A 366 -3.13 4.20 18.63
N PRO A 367 -3.25 2.86 18.63
CA PRO A 367 -2.13 1.97 18.33
C PRO A 367 -1.50 2.27 16.96
N ALA A 368 -0.17 2.29 16.92
CA ALA A 368 0.60 2.53 15.70
C ALA A 368 1.82 1.61 15.65
N THR A 369 2.28 1.30 14.45
CA THR A 369 3.62 0.70 14.26
C THR A 369 4.63 1.84 14.19
N VAL A 370 5.74 1.71 14.93
CA VAL A 370 6.80 2.73 14.94
C VAL A 370 7.99 2.22 14.13
N THR A 371 8.43 3.04 13.17
CA THR A 371 9.62 2.79 12.34
C THR A 371 10.48 4.04 12.26
N ARG A 372 11.66 3.91 11.63
CA ARG A 372 12.52 5.04 11.27
C ARG A 372 12.49 5.22 9.76
N THR A 373 12.38 6.46 9.30
CA THR A 373 12.60 6.81 7.90
C THR A 373 14.10 6.75 7.56
N ALA A 374 14.45 6.83 6.28
CA ALA A 374 15.85 6.82 5.84
C ALA A 374 16.67 8.00 6.39
N ASP A 375 16.02 9.12 6.70
CA ASP A 375 16.59 10.30 7.35
C ASP A 375 16.42 10.29 8.89
N ASP A 376 16.23 9.10 9.47
CA ASP A 376 16.14 8.82 10.93
C ASP A 376 15.00 9.52 11.68
N ARG A 377 13.99 10.02 10.97
CA ARG A 377 12.78 10.55 11.61
C ARG A 377 11.89 9.41 12.10
N VAL A 378 11.20 9.62 13.23
CA VAL A 378 10.22 8.65 13.74
C VAL A 378 8.98 8.69 12.86
N ARG A 379 8.60 7.53 12.31
CA ARG A 379 7.35 7.31 11.56
C ARG A 379 6.40 6.45 12.38
N LEU A 380 5.15 6.88 12.46
CA LEU A 380 4.05 6.15 13.08
C LEU A 380 3.03 5.78 12.00
N ASP A 381 2.82 4.48 11.79
CA ASP A 381 1.84 3.94 10.84
C ASP A 381 0.56 3.52 11.57
N PHE A 382 -0.57 4.11 11.20
CA PHE A 382 -1.91 3.90 11.75
C PHE A 382 -2.77 3.13 10.76
N LEU A 383 -2.92 1.83 11.00
CA LEU A 383 -3.79 0.97 10.21
C LEU A 383 -5.18 0.91 10.85
N ASN A 384 -6.21 1.28 10.08
CA ASN A 384 -7.61 1.20 10.50
C ASN A 384 -8.42 0.20 9.64
N PRO A 385 -8.55 -1.06 10.08
CA PRO A 385 -9.37 -2.06 9.39
C PRO A 385 -10.88 -1.81 9.52
N ARG A 386 -11.29 -0.83 10.35
CA ARG A 386 -12.69 -0.45 10.55
C ARG A 386 -13.12 0.62 9.54
N THR A 387 -14.43 0.76 9.34
CA THR A 387 -15.02 1.72 8.39
C THR A 387 -15.20 3.13 8.96
N ASP A 388 -14.97 3.33 10.26
CA ASP A 388 -15.01 4.63 10.92
C ASP A 388 -13.68 5.39 10.80
N GLU A 389 -13.61 6.55 11.45
CA GLU A 389 -12.41 7.39 11.51
C GLU A 389 -11.64 7.17 12.83
N LEU A 390 -10.35 7.48 12.82
CA LEU A 390 -9.51 7.51 14.03
C LEU A 390 -9.34 8.95 14.51
N ASP A 391 -9.73 9.28 15.75
CA ASP A 391 -9.33 10.54 16.39
C ASP A 391 -7.94 10.37 17.03
N VAL A 392 -6.90 10.77 16.30
CA VAL A 392 -5.51 10.60 16.72
C VAL A 392 -5.04 11.85 17.46
N VAL A 393 -4.50 11.65 18.65
CA VAL A 393 -3.74 12.61 19.43
C VAL A 393 -2.34 12.04 19.62
N LEU A 394 -1.34 12.77 19.15
CA LEU A 394 0.07 12.49 19.37
C LEU A 394 0.67 13.58 20.24
N THR A 395 1.49 13.15 21.19
CA THR A 395 2.45 14.05 21.83
C THR A 395 3.86 13.57 21.55
N ALA A 396 4.80 14.50 21.43
CA ALA A 396 6.20 14.19 21.22
C ALA A 396 7.11 15.19 21.95
N ARG A 397 8.35 14.78 22.21
CA ARG A 397 9.39 15.62 22.84
C ARG A 397 10.70 15.53 22.06
N ARG A 398 11.53 16.56 22.19
CA ARG A 398 12.89 16.57 21.64
C ARG A 398 13.74 15.50 22.33
N ILE A 399 14.50 14.78 21.53
CA ILE A 399 15.54 13.86 22.01
C ILE A 399 16.69 14.76 22.48
N LEU A 400 17.00 14.72 23.78
CA LEU A 400 18.20 15.34 24.31
C LEU A 400 19.39 14.46 23.95
N ALA A 401 20.54 15.07 23.62
CA ALA A 401 21.78 14.32 23.46
C ALA A 401 22.04 13.48 24.72
N SER A 402 22.52 12.25 24.56
CA SER A 402 22.88 11.43 25.71
C SER A 402 23.92 12.18 26.53
N VAL A 403 23.59 12.46 27.78
CA VAL A 403 24.62 12.77 28.77
C VAL A 403 25.32 11.44 28.98
N ASP A 404 26.50 11.26 28.37
CA ASP A 404 27.36 10.11 28.63
C ASP A 404 27.43 9.91 30.15
N ARG A 405 26.94 8.76 30.62
CA ARG A 405 26.97 8.36 32.03
C ARG A 405 28.00 7.27 32.23
#